data_AF-A0A9C8GI90-F1
#
_entry.id   AF-A0A9C8GI90-F1
#
_cell.length_a   1.000
_cell.length_b   1.000
_cell.length_c   1.000
_cell.angle_alpha   90.00
_cell.angle_beta   90.00
_cell.angle_gamma   90.00
#
_symmetry.space_group_name_H-M   'P 1'
#
loop_
_entity.id
_entity.type
_entity.pdbx_description
1 polymer ?
#
loop_
_entity_poly.entity_id
_entity_poly.type
_entity_poly.pdbx_seq_one_letter_code
_entity_poly.pdbx_strand_id
1 'polypeptide(L)' 'MKEMDKLRVLLPHWIEHNGEHADTFREWAEQAGAAREALLDAARLVDEANARLQDGLAQLGGSLEHEHHHG' A
#
# COMPACT_ATOMS: atom_id res chain seq x y z
N MET A 1 19.97 -11.32 5.74
CA MET A 1 19.39 -10.50 4.65
C MET A 1 20.17 -9.21 4.58
N LYS A 2 20.42 -8.68 3.37
CA LYS A 2 20.84 -7.28 3.25
C LYS A 2 19.62 -6.41 3.58
N GLU A 3 19.83 -5.23 4.18
CA GLU A 3 18.72 -4.33 4.57
C GLU A 3 17.77 -4.01 3.41
N MET A 4 18.27 -3.97 2.17
CA MET A 4 17.45 -3.76 0.97
C MET A 4 16.57 -4.96 0.61
N ASP A 5 17.00 -6.20 0.88
CA ASP A 5 16.17 -7.40 0.67
C ASP A 5 14.99 -7.40 1.65
N LYS A 6 15.23 -7.00 2.90
CA LYS A 6 14.18 -6.83 3.89
C LYS A 6 13.15 -5.79 3.43
N LEU A 7 13.60 -4.68 2.84
CA LEU A 7 12.70 -3.65 2.32
C LEU A 7 11.85 -4.17 1.15
N ARG A 8 12.42 -5.00 0.25
CA ARG A 8 11.70 -5.63 -0.86
C ARG A 8 10.62 -6.62 -0.41
N VAL A 9 10.72 -7.17 0.80
CA VAL A 9 9.67 -7.98 1.44
C VAL A 9 8.62 -7.11 2.13
N LEU A 10 9.04 -6.03 2.81
CA LEU A 10 8.12 -5.18 3.56
C LEU A 10 7.22 -4.30 2.68
N LEU A 11 7.74 -3.79 1.55
CA LEU A 11 6.98 -2.88 0.68
C LEU A 11 5.68 -3.50 0.15
N PRO A 12 5.66 -4.74 -0.40
CA PRO A 12 4.41 -5.41 -0.78
C PRO A 12 3.38 -5.49 0.37
N HIS A 13 3.80 -5.91 1.56
CA HIS A 13 2.91 -6.02 2.73
C HIS A 13 2.32 -4.66 3.13
N TRP A 14 3.11 -3.58 3.08
CA TRP A 14 2.59 -2.24 3.38
C TRP A 14 1.62 -1.76 2.32
N ILE A 15 1.87 -2.04 1.04
CA ILE A 15 0.96 -1.69 -0.06
C ILE A 15 -0.39 -2.39 0.12
N GLU A 16 -0.36 -3.69 0.42
CA GLU A 16 -1.57 -4.49 0.70
C GLU A 16 -2.36 -3.90 1.87
N HIS A 17 -1.70 -3.72 3.02
CA HIS A 17 -2.36 -3.21 4.24
C HIS A 17 -2.92 -1.79 4.08
N ASN A 18 -2.19 -0.93 3.36
CA ASN A 18 -2.67 0.39 3.01
C ASN A 18 -3.94 0.32 2.13
N GLY A 19 -4.02 -0.64 1.21
CA GLY A 19 -5.23 -0.88 0.42
C GLY A 19 -6.44 -1.19 1.32
N GLU A 20 -6.27 -2.08 2.29
CA GLU A 20 -7.31 -2.42 3.28
C GLU A 20 -7.76 -1.19 4.08
N HIS A 21 -6.82 -0.31 4.47
CA HIS A 21 -7.14 0.95 5.14
C HIS A 21 -7.92 1.90 4.24
N ALA A 22 -7.49 2.09 2.99
CA ALA A 22 -8.17 2.96 2.04
C ALA A 22 -9.61 2.49 1.77
N ASP A 23 -9.83 1.18 1.62
CA ASP A 23 -11.17 0.60 1.47
C ASP A 23 -12.03 0.82 2.70
N THR A 24 -11.48 0.55 3.90
CA THR A 24 -12.18 0.82 5.16
C THR A 24 -12.57 2.30 5.31
N PHE A 25 -11.70 3.23 4.90
CA PHE A 25 -12.02 4.65 4.94
C PHE A 25 -13.17 5.01 3.98
N ARG A 26 -13.20 4.42 2.78
CA ARG A 26 -14.30 4.62 1.81
C ARG A 26 -15.62 4.08 2.36
N GLU A 27 -15.62 2.89 2.96
CA GLU A 27 -16.80 2.30 3.60
C GLU A 27 -17.37 3.19 4.71
N TRP A 28 -16.51 3.72 5.60
CA TRP A 28 -16.97 4.63 6.64
C TRP A 28 -17.42 5.98 6.10
N ALA A 29 -16.84 6.46 4.99
CA ALA A 29 -17.24 7.72 4.37
C ALA A 29 -18.71 7.73 3.94
N GLU A 30 -19.31 6.57 3.64
CA GLU A 30 -20.73 6.45 3.30
C GLU A 30 -21.67 6.89 4.44
N GLN A 31 -21.23 6.74 5.70
CA GLN A 31 -22.01 7.04 6.90
C GLN A 31 -21.42 8.15 7.77
N ALA A 32 -20.30 8.77 7.36
CA ALA A 32 -19.55 9.73 8.17
C ALA A 32 -20.11 11.16 8.18
N GLY A 33 -21.16 11.46 7.41
CA GLY A 33 -21.79 12.78 7.35
C GLY A 33 -20.79 13.87 7.01
N ALA A 34 -20.58 14.83 7.93
CA ALA A 34 -19.65 15.95 7.74
C ALA A 34 -18.18 15.53 7.57
N ALA A 35 -17.79 14.33 8.02
CA ALA A 35 -16.43 13.82 7.90
C ALA A 35 -16.17 13.02 6.59
N ARG A 36 -17.19 12.85 5.73
CA ARG A 36 -17.11 12.09 4.48
C ARG A 36 -15.90 12.49 3.62
N GLU A 37 -15.76 13.78 3.32
CA GLU A 37 -14.70 14.25 2.43
C GLU A 37 -13.31 14.02 3.02
N ALA A 38 -13.14 14.19 4.32
CA ALA A 38 -11.86 13.93 4.99
C ALA A 38 -11.45 12.45 4.91
N LEU A 39 -12.40 11.51 5.02
CA LEU A 39 -12.13 10.08 4.89
C LEU A 39 -11.81 9.69 3.44
N LEU A 40 -12.50 10.27 2.46
CA LEU A 40 -12.19 10.05 1.05
C LEU A 40 -10.83 10.61 0.66
N ASP A 41 -10.47 11.79 1.18
CA ASP A 41 -9.13 12.37 0.99
C ASP A 41 -8.05 11.51 1.64
N ALA A 42 -8.30 10.97 2.84
CA ALA A 42 -7.37 10.04 3.48
C ALA A 42 -7.17 8.78 2.63
N ALA A 43 -8.24 8.17 2.11
CA ALA A 43 -8.14 7.01 1.22
C ALA A 43 -7.29 7.32 -0.03
N ARG A 44 -7.53 8.48 -0.66
CA ARG A 44 -6.77 8.93 -1.84
C ARG A 44 -5.28 9.13 -1.53
N LEU A 45 -4.95 9.70 -0.38
CA LEU A 45 -3.55 9.89 0.03
C LEU A 45 -2.85 8.56 0.31
N VAL A 46 -3.57 7.58 0.85
CA VAL A 46 -3.05 6.22 1.05
C VAL A 46 -2.82 5.52 -0.30
N ASP A 47 -3.73 5.66 -1.28
CA ASP A 47 -3.49 5.15 -2.63
C ASP A 47 -2.25 5.79 -3.28
N GLU A 48 -2.07 7.10 -3.11
CA GLU A 48 -0.90 7.81 -3.64
C GLU A 48 0.39 7.32 -2.96
N ALA A 49 0.36 7.09 -1.65
CA ALA A 49 1.47 6.49 -0.94
C ALA A 49 1.80 5.10 -1.51
N ASN A 50 0.79 4.27 -1.78
CA ASN A 50 0.96 2.96 -2.41
C ASN A 50 1.65 3.04 -3.78
N ALA A 51 1.27 4.00 -4.63
CA ALA A 51 1.93 4.23 -5.91
C ALA A 51 3.43 4.54 -5.72
N ARG A 52 3.79 5.38 -4.73
CA ARG A 52 5.20 5.69 -4.46
C ARG A 52 5.97 4.53 -3.84
N LEU A 53 5.31 3.69 -3.04
CA LEU A 53 5.91 2.45 -2.53
C LEU A 53 6.16 1.45 -3.66
N GLN A 54 5.26 1.35 -4.64
CA GLN A 54 5.44 0.54 -5.84
C GLN A 54 6.62 1.03 -6.68
N ASP A 55 6.73 2.34 -6.91
CA ASP A 55 7.88 2.94 -7.60
C ASP A 55 9.19 2.67 -6.86
N GLY A 56 9.17 2.77 -5.53
CA GLY A 56 10.31 2.41 -4.68
C GLY A 56 10.69 0.95 -4.83
N LEU A 57 9.72 0.04 -4.79
CA LEU A 57 9.95 -1.39 -4.99
C LEU A 57 10.54 -1.71 -6.36
N ALA A 58 10.07 -1.03 -7.42
CA ALA A 58 10.61 -1.18 -8.77
C ALA A 58 12.09 -0.75 -8.84
N GLN A 59 12.45 0.37 -8.20
CA GLN A 59 13.85 0.83 -8.10
C GLN A 59 14.74 -0.14 -7.32
N LEU A 60 14.18 -0.91 -6.39
CA LEU A 60 14.88 -1.95 -5.63
C LEU A 60 15.01 -3.29 -6.39
N GLY A 61 14.48 -3.39 -7.61
CA GLY A 61 14.50 -4.62 -8.41
C GLY A 61 13.29 -5.53 -8.21
N GLY A 62 12.15 -5.02 -7.74
CA GLY A 62 10.89 -5.75 -7.60
C GLY A 62 10.77 -6.60 -6.33
N SER A 63 9.60 -7.20 -6.10
CA SER A 63 9.36 -8.08 -4.94
C SER A 63 10.17 -9.38 -5.03
N LEU A 64 10.68 -9.84 -3.87
CA LEU A 64 11.35 -11.13 -3.73
C LEU A 64 10.36 -12.31 -3.64
N GLU A 65 9.10 -12.06 -3.31
CA GLU A 65 8.11 -13.14 -3.13
C GLU A 65 7.77 -13.85 -4.45
N HIS A 66 7.87 -13.15 -5.59
CA HIS A 66 7.66 -13.74 -6.92
C HIS A 66 8.84 -14.62 -7.40
N GLU A 67 10.02 -14.52 -6.80
CA GLU A 67 11.18 -15.34 -7.20
C GLU A 67 11.13 -16.78 -6.64
N HIS A 68 10.28 -17.04 -5.63
CA HIS A 68 10.21 -18.33 -4.94
C HIS A 68 9.17 -19.32 -5.50
N HIS A 69 8.37 -18.94 -6.50
CA HIS A 69 7.28 -19.77 -7.05
C HIS A 69 7.56 -20.41 -8.43
N HIS A 70 8.81 -20.35 -8.92
CA HIS A 70 9.22 -21.07 -10.12
C HIS A 70 10.33 -22.08 -9.79
N GLY A 71 9.91 -23.28 -9.37
CA GLY A 71 10.74 -24.47 -9.20
C GLY A 71 9.91 -25.72 -9.36
#